data_AF-J1JWA1-F1
#
_entry.id   AF-J1JWA1-F1
#
_cell.length_a   1.000
_cell.length_b   1.000
_cell.length_c   1.000
_cell.angle_alpha   90.00
_cell.angle_beta   90.00
_cell.angle_gamma   90.00
#
_symmetry.space_group_name_H-M   'P 1'
#
loop_
_entity.id
_entity.type
_entity.pdbx_description
1 polymer ?
#
loop_
_entity_poly.entity_id
_entity_poly.type
_entity_poly.pdbx_seq_one_letter_code
_entity_poly.pdbx_strand_id
1 'polypeptide(L)'
;MKQSVILDFDKSVKDYKQSMRLDMTSWQDTIRFSTTYKNFQRLETSLDVHLPKNYGVIFLGSGDYHHVSHLLIKRMKKDLNKKPLTIIVIDNHPDNMRFPFGIHCGSWVSHTAALPYVKHIHVVGITSNDIGIKHSWENRLTPLLKSKLTYWSIGVNVKWAKLIGLKNAFQSFADIDTLMSAFISSQYNQETPIYLSIDKDALSPACIRTNWDQGKMQTHHLTDLITTFGKRLIGGDITGEVSNYSYENRWKRLMSKLDGQDPIDPKMLIEWQEQQNLFNTKLLALLNHYL
;
A
#
# COMPACT_ATOMS: atom_id res chain seq x y z
N MET A 1 -19.24 -15.20 -2.03
CA MET A 1 -18.30 -14.11 -1.70
C MET A 1 -17.07 -14.75 -1.09
N LYS A 2 -15.87 -14.32 -1.46
CA LYS A 2 -14.64 -14.86 -0.88
C LYS A 2 -14.49 -14.30 0.54
N GLN A 3 -13.87 -15.07 1.42
CA GLN A 3 -13.64 -14.67 2.81
C GLN A 3 -12.47 -13.69 2.86
N SER A 4 -12.61 -12.54 3.51
CA SER A 4 -11.47 -11.64 3.77
C SER A 4 -10.49 -12.29 4.75
N VAL A 5 -9.21 -11.90 4.69
CA VAL A 5 -8.18 -12.45 5.56
C VAL A 5 -7.51 -11.33 6.35
N ILE A 6 -7.27 -11.56 7.63
CA ILE A 6 -6.46 -10.69 8.48
C ILE A 6 -5.14 -11.41 8.72
N LEU A 7 -4.05 -10.87 8.17
CA LEU A 7 -2.70 -11.30 8.52
C LEU A 7 -2.30 -10.55 9.80
N ASP A 8 -2.52 -11.19 10.94
CA ASP A 8 -2.46 -10.52 12.23
C ASP A 8 -1.02 -10.46 12.77
N PHE A 9 -0.27 -9.45 12.33
CA PHE A 9 1.10 -9.24 12.80
C PHE A 9 1.16 -8.52 14.16
N ASP A 10 0.21 -7.64 14.45
CA ASP A 10 0.32 -6.68 15.55
C ASP A 10 -0.97 -6.42 16.33
N LYS A 11 -2.04 -7.17 16.07
CA LYS A 11 -3.34 -7.08 16.75
C LYS A 11 -4.07 -5.75 16.58
N SER A 12 -3.69 -4.94 15.58
CA SER A 12 -4.31 -3.64 15.31
C SER A 12 -5.68 -3.74 14.60
N VAL A 13 -5.92 -4.82 13.85
CA VAL A 13 -7.17 -5.06 13.10
C VAL A 13 -8.15 -5.86 13.95
N LYS A 14 -9.39 -5.38 14.15
CA LYS A 14 -10.46 -6.15 14.81
C LYS A 14 -11.04 -7.21 13.88
N ASP A 15 -11.72 -8.20 14.46
CA ASP A 15 -12.43 -9.21 13.66
C ASP A 15 -13.62 -8.61 12.92
N TYR A 16 -13.79 -9.01 11.65
CA TYR A 16 -14.95 -8.69 10.84
C TYR A 16 -15.80 -9.94 10.62
N LYS A 17 -17.10 -9.73 10.39
CA LYS A 17 -18.02 -10.81 10.00
C LYS A 17 -17.49 -11.49 8.74
N GLN A 18 -17.34 -12.81 8.78
CA GLN A 18 -16.79 -13.61 7.67
C GLN A 18 -15.36 -13.20 7.27
N SER A 19 -14.51 -12.84 8.25
CA SER A 19 -13.06 -12.76 8.06
C SER A 19 -12.37 -14.02 8.61
N MET A 20 -11.22 -14.37 8.04
CA MET A 20 -10.32 -15.41 8.54
C MET A 20 -9.10 -14.72 9.14
N ARG A 21 -8.77 -15.00 10.40
CA ARG A 21 -7.55 -14.49 11.03
C ARG A 21 -6.44 -15.54 10.95
N LEU A 22 -5.28 -15.13 10.45
CA LEU A 22 -4.04 -15.90 10.53
C LEU A 22 -3.12 -15.19 11.52
N ASP A 23 -2.75 -15.87 12.60
CA ASP A 23 -1.82 -15.33 13.59
C ASP A 23 -0.41 -15.24 12.99
N MET A 24 0.07 -14.01 12.83
CA MET A 24 1.40 -13.69 12.30
C MET A 24 2.26 -12.98 13.35
N THR A 25 1.86 -12.97 14.62
CA THR A 25 2.53 -12.20 15.69
C THR A 25 3.97 -12.64 15.92
N SER A 26 4.30 -13.92 15.68
CA SER A 26 5.68 -14.42 15.70
C SER A 26 6.61 -13.78 14.65
N TRP A 27 6.04 -13.11 13.64
CA TRP A 27 6.79 -12.41 12.60
C TRP A 27 6.94 -10.91 12.86
N GLN A 28 6.28 -10.36 13.89
CA GLN A 28 6.13 -8.91 14.12
C GLN A 28 7.48 -8.16 14.01
N ASP A 29 8.41 -8.36 14.96
CA ASP A 29 9.71 -7.65 14.93
C ASP A 29 10.52 -7.98 13.66
N THR A 30 10.41 -9.22 13.18
CA THR A 30 11.21 -9.71 12.05
C THR A 30 10.86 -9.02 10.74
N ILE A 31 9.57 -8.74 10.52
CA ILE A 31 9.04 -8.26 9.24
C ILE A 31 8.73 -6.76 9.29
N ARG A 32 8.20 -6.26 10.42
CA ARG A 32 7.78 -4.87 10.56
C ARG A 32 8.87 -3.89 10.14
N PHE A 33 8.48 -2.85 9.39
CA PHE A 33 9.30 -1.75 8.87
C PHE A 33 10.29 -2.17 7.77
N SER A 34 11.17 -3.13 8.07
CA SER A 34 12.07 -3.72 7.09
C SER A 34 12.52 -5.12 7.49
N THR A 35 12.97 -5.90 6.51
CA THR A 35 13.50 -7.23 6.74
C THR A 35 14.53 -7.65 5.69
N THR A 36 15.32 -8.68 6.02
CA THR A 36 16.27 -9.27 5.07
C THR A 36 15.54 -10.09 4.02
N TYR A 37 16.14 -10.26 2.82
CA TYR A 37 15.54 -11.13 1.79
C TYR A 37 15.30 -12.56 2.26
N LYS A 38 16.20 -13.09 3.10
CA LYS A 38 16.06 -14.44 3.67
C LYS A 38 14.80 -14.55 4.52
N ASN A 39 14.57 -13.60 5.43
CA ASN A 39 13.37 -13.61 6.27
C ASN A 39 12.10 -13.37 5.45
N PHE A 40 12.17 -12.49 4.46
CA PHE A 40 11.04 -12.23 3.57
C PHE A 40 10.65 -13.46 2.74
N GLN A 41 11.62 -14.25 2.27
CA GLN A 41 11.37 -15.52 1.59
C GLN A 41 10.79 -16.59 2.54
N ARG A 42 11.19 -16.59 3.81
CA ARG A 42 10.58 -17.46 4.83
C ARG A 42 9.12 -17.08 5.07
N LEU A 43 8.82 -15.77 5.13
CA LEU A 43 7.44 -15.28 5.19
C LEU A 43 6.66 -15.70 3.94
N GLU A 44 7.23 -15.54 2.74
CA GLU A 44 6.60 -15.99 1.48
C GLU A 44 6.22 -17.47 1.54
N THR A 45 7.14 -18.32 2.02
CA THR A 45 6.89 -19.76 2.18
C THR A 45 5.77 -20.02 3.18
N SER A 46 5.76 -19.30 4.31
CA SER A 46 4.71 -19.41 5.32
C SER A 46 3.35 -19.00 4.76
N LEU A 47 3.27 -17.86 4.07
CA LEU A 47 2.05 -17.41 3.41
C LEU A 47 1.60 -18.42 2.35
N ASP A 48 2.54 -19.05 1.63
CA ASP A 48 2.19 -20.00 0.59
C ASP A 48 1.46 -21.25 1.13
N VAL A 49 1.79 -21.65 2.36
CA VAL A 49 1.20 -22.78 3.10
C VAL A 49 -0.13 -22.39 3.78
N HIS A 50 -0.18 -21.22 4.42
CA HIS A 50 -1.29 -20.89 5.33
C HIS A 50 -2.40 -20.04 4.68
N LEU A 51 -2.09 -19.26 3.63
CA LEU A 51 -3.15 -18.52 2.93
C LEU A 51 -4.02 -19.50 2.13
N PRO A 52 -5.35 -19.38 2.21
CA PRO A 52 -6.26 -20.17 1.38
C PRO A 52 -6.00 -19.88 -0.11
N LYS A 53 -6.45 -20.78 -0.99
CA LYS A 53 -6.35 -20.56 -2.44
C LYS A 53 -7.25 -19.44 -2.93
N ASN A 54 -8.43 -19.31 -2.32
CA ASN A 54 -9.43 -18.30 -2.64
C ASN A 54 -9.73 -17.46 -1.40
N TYR A 55 -9.44 -16.17 -1.47
CA TYR A 55 -9.71 -15.18 -0.42
C TYR A 55 -10.11 -13.84 -1.05
N GLY A 56 -10.80 -13.00 -0.27
CA GLY A 56 -11.18 -11.64 -0.61
C GLY A 56 -10.04 -10.65 -0.34
N VAL A 57 -10.35 -9.46 0.16
CA VAL A 57 -9.32 -8.49 0.56
C VAL A 57 -8.51 -8.97 1.78
N ILE A 58 -7.23 -8.61 1.84
CA ILE A 58 -6.34 -8.90 2.96
C ILE A 58 -6.08 -7.66 3.81
N PHE A 59 -6.15 -7.76 5.13
CA PHE A 59 -5.67 -6.73 6.06
C PHE A 59 -4.26 -7.07 6.55
N LEU A 60 -3.35 -6.10 6.50
CA LEU A 60 -1.93 -6.24 6.88
C LEU A 60 -1.60 -5.69 8.27
N GLY A 61 -2.47 -4.86 8.85
CA GLY A 61 -2.20 -4.13 10.09
C GLY A 61 -1.56 -2.77 9.82
N SER A 62 -0.53 -2.42 10.59
CA SER A 62 0.14 -1.12 10.47
C SER A 62 0.84 -0.90 9.13
N GLY A 63 0.96 0.37 8.72
CA GLY A 63 1.55 0.77 7.41
C GLY A 63 2.97 0.26 7.20
N ASP A 64 3.74 0.03 8.26
CA ASP A 64 5.08 -0.54 8.18
C ASP A 64 5.13 -2.02 7.75
N TYR A 65 3.98 -2.66 7.49
CA TYR A 65 3.86 -3.95 6.80
C TYR A 65 3.55 -3.87 5.31
N HIS A 66 3.45 -2.67 4.71
CA HIS A 66 2.99 -2.52 3.31
C HIS A 66 3.82 -3.31 2.29
N HIS A 67 5.09 -3.55 2.59
CA HIS A 67 5.95 -4.39 1.75
C HIS A 67 5.47 -5.84 1.61
N VAL A 68 4.61 -6.35 2.50
CA VAL A 68 3.97 -7.68 2.37
C VAL A 68 3.08 -7.76 1.12
N SER A 69 2.53 -6.64 0.65
CA SER A 69 1.76 -6.56 -0.61
C SER A 69 2.54 -7.13 -1.80
N HIS A 70 3.87 -6.96 -1.82
CA HIS A 70 4.72 -7.59 -2.84
C HIS A 70 4.56 -9.11 -2.89
N LEU A 71 4.50 -9.80 -1.74
CA LEU A 71 4.35 -11.25 -1.68
C LEU A 71 2.95 -11.68 -2.13
N LEU A 72 1.93 -10.93 -1.75
CA LEU A 72 0.55 -11.19 -2.16
C LEU A 72 0.41 -11.09 -3.68
N ILE A 73 0.94 -10.01 -4.28
CA ILE A 73 0.95 -9.80 -5.73
C ILE A 73 1.83 -10.86 -6.43
N LYS A 74 2.93 -11.28 -5.79
CA LYS A 74 3.79 -12.35 -6.33
C LYS A 74 3.05 -13.69 -6.41
N ARG A 75 2.25 -14.01 -5.38
CA ARG A 75 1.46 -15.25 -5.32
C ARG A 75 0.41 -15.36 -6.43
N MET A 76 -0.17 -14.22 -6.85
CA MET A 76 -1.18 -14.18 -7.93
C MET A 76 -0.67 -14.63 -9.30
N LYS A 77 0.65 -14.78 -9.49
CA LYS A 77 1.22 -15.34 -10.72
C LYS A 77 0.53 -16.63 -11.15
N LYS A 78 0.13 -17.47 -10.19
CA LYS A 78 -0.52 -18.77 -10.41
C LYS A 78 -1.91 -18.62 -11.05
N ASP A 79 -2.60 -17.51 -10.78
CA ASP A 79 -4.00 -17.29 -11.19
C ASP A 79 -4.14 -16.41 -12.44
N LEU A 80 -3.09 -15.65 -12.80
CA LEU A 80 -3.14 -14.70 -13.90
C LEU A 80 -3.16 -15.34 -15.30
N ASN A 81 -2.80 -16.62 -15.46
CA ASN A 81 -2.75 -17.30 -16.77
C ASN A 81 -2.03 -16.48 -17.87
N LYS A 82 -0.86 -15.91 -17.54
CA LYS A 82 -0.05 -15.01 -18.39
C LYS A 82 -0.70 -13.65 -18.74
N LYS A 83 -1.86 -13.31 -18.18
CA LYS A 83 -2.47 -11.98 -18.37
C LYS A 83 -1.64 -10.90 -17.66
N PRO A 84 -1.49 -9.71 -18.27
CA PRO A 84 -0.86 -8.56 -17.62
C PRO A 84 -1.70 -8.08 -16.42
N LEU A 85 -1.03 -7.65 -15.35
CA LEU A 85 -1.62 -7.09 -14.15
C LEU A 85 -1.32 -5.59 -14.04
N THR A 86 -2.35 -4.79 -13.81
CA THR A 86 -2.20 -3.40 -13.36
C THR A 86 -2.31 -3.36 -11.85
N ILE A 87 -1.51 -2.52 -11.21
CA ILE A 87 -1.54 -2.33 -9.76
C ILE A 87 -1.90 -0.87 -9.50
N ILE A 88 -2.91 -0.66 -8.66
CA ILE A 88 -3.26 0.64 -8.12
C ILE A 88 -2.88 0.62 -6.65
N VAL A 89 -1.94 1.48 -6.28
CA VAL A 89 -1.51 1.69 -4.90
C VAL A 89 -2.07 3.04 -4.48
N ILE A 90 -2.96 3.03 -3.49
CA ILE A 90 -3.44 4.24 -2.84
C ILE A 90 -2.53 4.51 -1.66
N ASP A 91 -1.79 5.61 -1.70
CA ASP A 91 -0.68 5.87 -0.78
C ASP A 91 -0.32 7.36 -0.76
N ASN A 92 0.07 7.89 0.40
CA ASN A 92 0.67 9.22 0.50
C ASN A 92 2.14 9.23 0.05
N HIS A 93 2.80 8.07 0.06
CA HIS A 93 4.21 7.84 -0.20
C HIS A 93 4.43 7.08 -1.53
N PRO A 94 5.62 7.20 -2.15
CA PRO A 94 5.91 6.50 -3.41
C PRO A 94 6.27 5.02 -3.26
N ASP A 95 6.66 4.59 -2.06
CA ASP A 95 7.11 3.22 -1.73
C ASP A 95 8.12 2.59 -2.71
N ASN A 96 8.95 3.45 -3.31
CA ASN A 96 9.92 3.12 -4.34
C ASN A 96 11.37 3.53 -3.97
N MET A 97 11.69 3.73 -2.69
CA MET A 97 13.04 4.05 -2.24
C MET A 97 14.02 2.86 -2.40
N ARG A 98 15.30 3.19 -2.48
CA ARG A 98 16.42 2.24 -2.45
C ARG A 98 16.59 1.72 -1.03
N PHE A 99 16.51 0.41 -0.88
CA PHE A 99 16.86 -0.27 0.36
C PHE A 99 17.77 -1.47 0.04
N PRO A 100 19.05 -1.46 0.48
CA PRO A 100 19.98 -2.53 0.18
C PRO A 100 19.79 -3.74 1.12
N PHE A 101 20.15 -4.93 0.64
CA PHE A 101 20.21 -6.18 1.42
C PHE A 101 18.89 -6.65 2.06
N GLY A 102 17.74 -6.11 1.63
CA GLY A 102 16.44 -6.50 2.13
C GLY A 102 15.29 -5.78 1.43
N ILE A 103 14.15 -5.77 2.11
CA ILE A 103 12.98 -5.00 1.73
C ILE A 103 12.52 -4.15 2.91
N HIS A 104 12.05 -2.96 2.60
CA HIS A 104 11.48 -1.96 3.51
C HIS A 104 10.07 -1.60 3.03
N CYS A 105 9.16 -1.15 3.91
CA CYS A 105 7.84 -0.64 3.50
C CYS A 105 7.99 0.38 2.35
N GLY A 106 8.75 1.45 2.54
CA GLY A 106 9.11 2.39 1.47
C GLY A 106 9.77 1.86 0.17
N SER A 107 10.09 0.57 -0.01
CA SER A 107 10.88 0.09 -1.18
C SER A 107 10.16 -0.90 -2.10
N TRP A 108 9.01 -1.44 -1.68
CA TRP A 108 8.42 -2.65 -2.26
C TRP A 108 7.86 -2.44 -3.67
N VAL A 109 7.40 -1.23 -4.02
CA VAL A 109 6.83 -0.91 -5.34
C VAL A 109 7.84 -1.23 -6.45
N SER A 110 9.11 -0.93 -6.22
CA SER A 110 10.19 -1.21 -7.17
C SER A 110 10.39 -2.70 -7.44
N HIS A 111 10.26 -3.52 -6.40
CA HIS A 111 10.36 -4.98 -6.47
C HIS A 111 9.16 -5.57 -7.20
N THR A 112 7.97 -5.05 -6.93
CA THR A 112 6.74 -5.45 -7.62
C THR A 112 6.76 -5.06 -9.10
N ALA A 113 7.24 -3.85 -9.43
CA ALA A 113 7.39 -3.41 -10.82
C ALA A 113 8.37 -4.29 -11.62
N ALA A 114 9.29 -4.99 -10.97
CA ALA A 114 10.20 -5.92 -11.63
C ALA A 114 9.55 -7.26 -12.01
N LEU A 115 8.36 -7.59 -11.48
CA LEU A 115 7.65 -8.82 -11.83
C LEU A 115 7.23 -8.80 -13.32
N PRO A 116 7.42 -9.90 -14.07
CA PRO A 116 7.27 -9.90 -15.53
C PRO A 116 5.83 -9.74 -16.02
N TYR A 117 4.85 -10.14 -15.21
CA TYR A 117 3.42 -10.01 -15.52
C TYR A 117 2.82 -8.70 -15.00
N VAL A 118 3.56 -7.90 -14.23
CA VAL A 118 3.10 -6.56 -13.84
C VAL A 118 3.32 -5.64 -15.04
N LYS A 119 2.22 -5.18 -15.63
CA LYS A 119 2.22 -4.24 -16.76
C LYS A 119 2.58 -2.85 -16.29
N HIS A 120 1.85 -2.35 -15.28
CA HIS A 120 1.99 -0.99 -14.79
C HIS A 120 1.57 -0.87 -13.33
N ILE A 121 2.21 0.03 -12.60
CA ILE A 121 1.85 0.43 -11.24
C ILE A 121 1.51 1.93 -11.25
N HIS A 122 0.35 2.27 -10.70
CA HIS A 122 -0.03 3.65 -10.39
C HIS A 122 0.00 3.84 -8.88
N VAL A 123 0.83 4.76 -8.39
CA VAL A 123 0.78 5.21 -6.99
C VAL A 123 -0.01 6.51 -6.96
N VAL A 124 -1.13 6.52 -6.26
CA VAL A 124 -2.18 7.54 -6.35
C VAL A 124 -2.45 8.16 -4.99
N GLY A 125 -2.30 9.47 -4.90
CA GLY A 125 -2.57 10.24 -3.68
C GLY A 125 -1.33 10.85 -3.03
N ILE A 126 -0.18 10.81 -3.69
CA ILE A 126 1.10 11.25 -3.11
C ILE A 126 1.06 12.74 -2.78
N THR A 127 1.20 13.08 -1.50
CA THR A 127 1.43 14.46 -1.06
C THR A 127 2.77 14.65 -0.36
N SER A 128 3.42 13.54 0.01
CA SER A 128 4.78 13.54 0.54
C SER A 128 5.78 14.18 -0.43
N ASN A 129 6.80 14.84 0.15
CA ASN A 129 7.91 15.43 -0.60
C ASN A 129 8.94 14.39 -1.08
N ASP A 130 8.72 13.10 -0.83
CA ASP A 130 9.63 12.00 -1.20
C ASP A 130 9.83 11.82 -2.71
N ILE A 131 8.96 12.42 -3.53
CA ILE A 131 9.11 12.45 -4.99
C ILE A 131 9.77 13.76 -5.49
N GLY A 132 10.11 14.67 -4.58
CA GLY A 132 10.81 15.90 -4.86
C GLY A 132 12.30 15.70 -5.18
N ILE A 133 12.95 16.75 -5.71
CA ILE A 133 14.35 16.67 -6.16
C ILE A 133 15.32 16.21 -5.05
N LYS A 134 15.07 16.60 -3.80
CA LYS A 134 15.91 16.23 -2.64
C LYS A 134 15.92 14.72 -2.37
N HIS A 135 14.83 14.03 -2.71
CA HIS A 135 14.62 12.60 -2.49
C HIS A 135 14.70 11.77 -3.79
N SER A 136 15.02 12.42 -4.92
CA SER A 136 15.14 11.75 -6.22
C SER A 136 16.22 10.65 -6.25
N TRP A 137 17.31 10.86 -5.50
CA TRP A 137 18.41 9.89 -5.37
C TRP A 137 18.07 8.72 -4.43
N GLU A 138 17.00 8.83 -3.64
CA GLU A 138 16.48 7.73 -2.83
C GLU A 138 15.59 6.84 -3.70
N ASN A 139 14.82 7.41 -4.63
CA ASN A 139 13.88 6.68 -5.50
C ASN A 139 14.57 5.85 -6.60
N ARG A 140 14.13 4.59 -6.79
CA ARG A 140 14.57 3.77 -7.92
C ARG A 140 13.95 4.28 -9.23
N LEU A 141 14.77 4.85 -10.11
CA LEU A 141 14.31 5.45 -11.36
C LEU A 141 14.00 4.43 -12.48
N THR A 142 14.53 3.20 -12.39
CA THR A 142 14.34 2.17 -13.43
C THR A 142 12.89 1.87 -13.79
N PRO A 143 11.94 1.64 -12.85
CA PRO A 143 10.54 1.40 -13.20
C PRO A 143 9.87 2.63 -13.82
N LEU A 144 10.24 3.85 -13.43
CA LEU A 144 9.75 5.10 -14.02
C LEU A 144 10.24 5.24 -15.47
N LEU A 145 11.54 5.01 -15.70
CA LEU A 145 12.18 5.06 -17.02
C LEU A 145 11.63 3.99 -17.98
N LYS A 146 11.28 2.81 -17.47
CA LYS A 146 10.69 1.72 -18.26
C LYS A 146 9.19 1.86 -18.46
N SER A 147 8.59 3.00 -18.09
CA SER A 147 7.14 3.23 -18.16
C SER A 147 6.32 2.14 -17.46
N LYS A 148 6.84 1.59 -16.34
CA LYS A 148 6.14 0.60 -15.51
C LYS A 148 5.53 1.21 -14.24
N LEU A 149 5.86 2.46 -13.94
CA LEU A 149 5.45 3.16 -12.72
C LEU A 149 5.05 4.59 -13.07
N THR A 150 3.91 5.04 -12.53
CA THR A 150 3.47 6.44 -12.60
C THR A 150 3.04 6.90 -11.22
N TYR A 151 3.50 8.07 -10.82
CA TYR A 151 3.08 8.78 -9.63
C TYR A 151 1.99 9.79 -9.97
N TRP A 152 0.94 9.81 -9.15
CA TRP A 152 -0.12 10.81 -9.19
C TRP A 152 -0.09 11.58 -7.88
N SER A 153 0.33 12.84 -7.94
CA SER A 153 0.69 13.65 -6.78
C SER A 153 -0.04 14.99 -6.70
N ILE A 154 -0.10 15.56 -5.49
CA ILE A 154 -0.77 16.84 -5.22
C ILE A 154 0.23 17.80 -4.61
N GLY A 155 0.47 18.95 -5.27
CA GLY A 155 1.26 20.04 -4.70
C GLY A 155 2.76 19.79 -4.53
N VAL A 156 3.31 18.68 -5.06
CA VAL A 156 4.75 18.37 -4.96
C VAL A 156 5.51 18.92 -6.16
N ASN A 157 6.64 19.60 -5.92
CA ASN A 157 7.46 20.14 -7.00
C ASN A 157 8.33 19.04 -7.66
N VAL A 158 7.85 18.52 -8.78
CA VAL A 158 8.48 17.45 -9.57
C VAL A 158 9.06 17.95 -10.91
N LYS A 159 9.33 19.25 -11.05
CA LYS A 159 9.86 19.84 -12.29
C LYS A 159 11.17 19.18 -12.76
N TRP A 160 11.97 18.70 -11.81
CA TRP A 160 13.21 17.97 -12.08
C TRP A 160 12.99 16.72 -12.93
N ALA A 161 11.88 16.00 -12.71
CA ALA A 161 11.58 14.76 -13.42
C ALA A 161 11.40 15.03 -14.93
N LYS A 162 10.79 16.17 -15.29
CA LYS A 162 10.68 16.60 -16.68
C LYS A 162 12.04 16.81 -17.34
N LEU A 163 13.01 17.38 -16.62
CA LEU A 163 14.35 17.69 -17.15
C LEU A 163 15.14 16.42 -17.51
N ILE A 164 14.87 15.30 -16.85
CA ILE A 164 15.55 14.02 -17.09
C ILE A 164 14.69 13.03 -17.90
N GLY A 165 13.64 13.51 -18.57
CA GLY A 165 12.80 12.70 -19.46
C GLY A 165 11.71 11.86 -18.78
N LEU A 166 11.44 12.05 -17.49
CA LEU A 166 10.42 11.32 -16.72
C LEU A 166 9.03 11.99 -16.70
N LYS A 167 8.75 12.93 -17.61
CA LYS A 167 7.51 13.73 -17.59
C LYS A 167 6.23 12.89 -17.56
N ASN A 168 6.21 11.71 -18.21
CA ASN A 168 5.03 10.86 -18.28
C ASN A 168 4.82 10.02 -17.02
N ALA A 169 5.88 9.84 -16.23
CA ALA A 169 5.88 9.06 -15.00
C ALA A 169 5.43 9.87 -13.77
N PHE A 170 5.29 11.20 -13.90
CA PHE A 170 4.89 12.10 -12.81
C PHE A 170 3.70 12.95 -13.28
N GLN A 171 2.52 12.66 -12.75
CA GLN A 171 1.30 13.42 -12.98
C GLN A 171 1.00 14.24 -11.72
N SER A 172 1.20 15.55 -11.78
CA SER A 172 1.03 16.44 -10.62
C SER A 172 -0.17 17.37 -10.80
N PHE A 173 -0.97 17.48 -9.74
CA PHE A 173 -2.22 18.24 -9.72
C PHE A 173 -2.22 19.26 -8.56
N ALA A 174 -3.14 20.23 -8.63
CA ALA A 174 -3.31 21.24 -7.58
C ALA A 174 -4.10 20.71 -6.38
N ASP A 175 -5.07 19.83 -6.63
CA ASP A 175 -6.00 19.28 -5.65
C ASP A 175 -6.32 17.80 -5.95
N ILE A 176 -6.90 17.14 -4.95
CA ILE A 176 -7.22 15.70 -4.99
C ILE A 176 -8.37 15.38 -5.95
N ASP A 177 -9.39 16.24 -6.06
CA ASP A 177 -10.58 15.98 -6.88
C ASP A 177 -10.20 15.95 -8.37
N THR A 178 -9.36 16.90 -8.80
CA THR A 178 -8.81 16.96 -10.15
C THR A 178 -7.92 15.75 -10.44
N LEU A 179 -7.07 15.37 -9.48
CA LEU A 179 -6.23 14.18 -9.59
C LEU A 179 -7.07 12.92 -9.79
N MET A 180 -8.06 12.70 -8.93
CA MET A 180 -8.91 11.51 -8.97
C MET A 180 -9.72 11.45 -10.26
N SER A 181 -10.26 12.58 -10.71
CA SER A 181 -10.99 12.68 -11.98
C SER A 181 -10.09 12.33 -13.17
N ALA A 182 -8.86 12.87 -13.20
CA ALA A 182 -7.89 12.58 -14.25
C ALA A 182 -7.41 11.12 -14.24
N PHE A 183 -7.15 10.57 -13.05
CA PHE A 183 -6.75 9.19 -12.87
C PHE A 183 -7.85 8.24 -13.36
N ILE A 184 -9.08 8.43 -12.88
CA ILE A 184 -10.24 7.59 -13.27
C ILE A 184 -10.43 7.62 -14.78
N SER A 185 -10.41 8.82 -15.39
CA SER A 185 -10.54 8.99 -16.84
C SER A 185 -9.42 8.26 -17.60
N SER A 186 -8.18 8.31 -17.11
CA SER A 186 -7.04 7.64 -17.77
C SER A 186 -7.16 6.10 -17.78
N GLN A 187 -7.87 5.53 -16.80
CA GLN A 187 -8.01 4.09 -16.63
C GLN A 187 -9.34 3.53 -17.15
N TYR A 188 -10.28 4.39 -17.56
CA TYR A 188 -11.65 4.02 -17.91
C TYR A 188 -11.73 2.98 -19.05
N ASN A 189 -10.95 3.17 -20.11
CA ASN A 189 -10.92 2.27 -21.28
C ASN A 189 -9.89 1.13 -21.15
N GLN A 190 -9.26 0.97 -19.98
CA GLN A 190 -8.33 -0.14 -19.76
C GLN A 190 -9.12 -1.39 -19.34
N GLU A 191 -8.69 -2.55 -19.82
CA GLU A 191 -9.33 -3.84 -19.49
C GLU A 191 -8.46 -4.73 -18.60
N THR A 192 -7.24 -4.30 -18.30
CA THR A 192 -6.31 -5.12 -17.52
C THR A 192 -6.86 -5.38 -16.12
N PRO A 193 -6.75 -6.62 -15.60
CA PRO A 193 -7.10 -6.90 -14.22
C PRO A 193 -6.29 -6.00 -13.28
N ILE A 194 -6.90 -5.65 -12.15
CA ILE A 194 -6.36 -4.74 -11.16
C ILE A 194 -6.12 -5.48 -9.84
N TYR A 195 -4.94 -5.26 -9.27
CA TYR A 195 -4.70 -5.43 -7.85
C TYR A 195 -4.76 -4.05 -7.17
N LEU A 196 -5.55 -3.93 -6.11
CA LEU A 196 -5.71 -2.69 -5.36
C LEU A 196 -5.06 -2.81 -3.98
N SER A 197 -4.00 -2.05 -3.73
CA SER A 197 -3.37 -1.93 -2.42
C SER A 197 -3.69 -0.56 -1.83
N ILE A 198 -4.18 -0.52 -0.59
CA ILE A 198 -4.61 0.71 0.08
C ILE A 198 -3.79 0.88 1.35
N ASP A 199 -2.87 1.85 1.34
CA ASP A 199 -2.41 2.48 2.58
C ASP A 199 -3.39 3.58 2.97
N LYS A 200 -3.79 3.55 4.24
CA LYS A 200 -4.70 4.52 4.83
C LYS A 200 -4.08 5.88 5.05
N ASP A 201 -2.75 5.99 5.06
CA ASP A 201 -2.08 7.29 5.18
C ASP A 201 -2.39 8.22 4.00
N ALA A 202 -2.81 7.70 2.84
CA ALA A 202 -3.31 8.49 1.72
C ALA A 202 -4.54 9.34 2.08
N LEU A 203 -5.33 8.88 3.06
CA LEU A 203 -6.54 9.54 3.52
C LEU A 203 -6.21 10.73 4.41
N SER A 204 -7.05 11.75 4.31
CA SER A 204 -6.99 12.93 5.16
C SER A 204 -7.21 12.58 6.63
N PRO A 205 -6.54 13.30 7.56
CA PRO A 205 -6.81 13.19 8.99
C PRO A 205 -8.26 13.46 9.42
N ALA A 206 -9.06 14.08 8.54
CA ALA A 206 -10.50 14.29 8.74
C ALA A 206 -11.33 13.00 8.54
N CYS A 207 -10.81 12.01 7.81
CA CYS A 207 -11.46 10.72 7.60
C CYS A 207 -11.10 9.73 8.70
N ILE A 208 -9.79 9.53 8.92
CA ILE A 208 -9.21 8.63 9.91
C ILE A 208 -7.81 9.15 10.29
N ARG A 209 -7.29 8.73 11.45
CA ARG A 209 -5.91 8.98 11.87
C ARG A 209 -5.03 7.75 11.63
N THR A 210 -3.74 7.97 11.36
CA THR A 210 -2.72 6.93 11.18
C THR A 210 -1.47 7.25 12.01
N ASN A 211 -0.48 6.35 12.04
CA ASN A 211 0.84 6.62 12.66
C ASN A 211 1.72 7.57 11.81
N TRP A 212 1.37 7.78 10.56
CA TRP A 212 2.22 8.40 9.54
C TRP A 212 1.70 9.79 9.17
N ASP A 213 2.52 10.59 8.48
CA ASP A 213 1.99 11.78 7.83
C ASP A 213 0.97 11.40 6.76
N GLN A 214 -0.07 12.22 6.65
CA GLN A 214 -1.28 11.86 5.92
C GLN A 214 -1.49 12.73 4.68
N GLY A 215 -2.06 12.11 3.66
CA GLY A 215 -2.48 12.72 2.42
C GLY A 215 -3.78 13.50 2.53
N LYS A 216 -4.44 13.68 1.38
CA LYS A 216 -5.64 14.52 1.23
C LYS A 216 -6.87 13.76 0.77
N MET A 217 -6.76 12.46 0.52
CA MET A 217 -7.85 11.66 0.01
C MET A 217 -9.02 11.61 1.00
N GLN A 218 -10.24 11.60 0.50
CA GLN A 218 -11.44 11.49 1.32
C GLN A 218 -12.07 10.12 1.07
N THR A 219 -12.90 9.65 1.99
CA THR A 219 -13.57 8.35 1.87
C THR A 219 -14.31 8.18 0.53
N HIS A 220 -14.94 9.23 0.02
CA HIS A 220 -15.70 9.15 -1.25
C HIS A 220 -14.78 8.90 -2.46
N HIS A 221 -13.55 9.44 -2.48
CA HIS A 221 -12.59 9.16 -3.55
C HIS A 221 -12.24 7.68 -3.67
N LEU A 222 -12.05 7.00 -2.53
CA LEU A 222 -11.86 5.55 -2.49
C LEU A 222 -13.11 4.82 -2.98
N THR A 223 -14.29 5.23 -2.52
CA THR A 223 -15.56 4.66 -2.96
C THR A 223 -15.71 4.77 -4.48
N ASP A 224 -15.50 5.95 -5.06
CA ASP A 224 -15.66 6.18 -6.50
C ASP A 224 -14.69 5.32 -7.32
N LEU A 225 -13.43 5.21 -6.86
CA LEU A 225 -12.42 4.37 -7.50
C LEU A 225 -12.81 2.89 -7.47
N ILE A 226 -13.21 2.37 -6.31
CA ILE A 226 -13.59 0.97 -6.15
C ILE A 226 -14.87 0.67 -6.93
N THR A 227 -15.85 1.56 -6.91
CA THR A 227 -17.12 1.36 -7.64
C THR A 227 -16.90 1.38 -9.15
N THR A 228 -16.00 2.24 -9.63
CA THR A 228 -15.66 2.37 -11.05
C THR A 228 -14.86 1.17 -11.57
N PHE A 229 -13.84 0.72 -10.82
CA PHE A 229 -12.93 -0.34 -11.27
C PHE A 229 -13.22 -1.72 -10.68
N GLY A 230 -14.26 -1.83 -9.84
CA GLY A 230 -14.57 -3.03 -9.08
C GLY A 230 -14.63 -4.31 -9.92
N LYS A 231 -15.26 -4.27 -11.10
CA LYS A 231 -15.34 -5.44 -12.01
C LYS A 231 -13.99 -5.94 -12.53
N ARG A 232 -12.93 -5.13 -12.43
CA ARG A 232 -11.56 -5.48 -12.83
C ARG A 232 -10.70 -5.90 -11.64
N LEU A 233 -11.18 -5.72 -10.40
CA LEU A 233 -10.43 -6.12 -9.21
C LEU A 233 -10.36 -7.65 -9.14
N ILE A 234 -9.14 -8.17 -8.97
CA ILE A 234 -8.90 -9.61 -8.82
C ILE A 234 -8.19 -9.96 -7.50
N GLY A 235 -7.77 -8.95 -6.75
CA GLY A 235 -7.21 -9.05 -5.40
C GLY A 235 -6.95 -7.66 -4.83
N GLY A 236 -6.69 -7.60 -3.53
CA GLY A 236 -6.28 -6.36 -2.89
C GLY A 236 -5.90 -6.53 -1.44
N ASP A 237 -5.23 -5.52 -0.91
CA ASP A 237 -4.87 -5.42 0.50
C ASP A 237 -5.12 -4.02 1.08
N ILE A 238 -5.26 -3.98 2.40
CA ILE A 238 -5.46 -2.77 3.20
C ILE A 238 -4.42 -2.78 4.33
N THR A 239 -3.73 -1.66 4.50
CA THR A 239 -2.75 -1.43 5.56
C THR A 239 -2.97 -0.05 6.21
N GLY A 240 -2.10 0.35 7.13
CA GLY A 240 -2.13 1.67 7.76
C GLY A 240 -2.96 1.73 9.05
N GLU A 241 -3.17 0.59 9.73
CA GLU A 241 -3.74 0.61 11.08
C GLU A 241 -2.83 1.34 12.07
N VAL A 242 -3.43 2.03 13.05
CA VAL A 242 -2.69 2.63 14.16
C VAL A 242 -2.20 1.54 15.11
N SER A 243 -0.90 1.57 15.40
CA SER A 243 -0.21 0.54 16.16
C SER A 243 1.01 1.14 16.85
N ASN A 244 1.15 0.89 18.15
CA ASN A 244 2.36 1.23 18.89
C ASN A 244 3.28 0.01 18.96
N TYR A 245 4.57 0.22 18.70
CA TYR A 245 5.56 -0.84 18.84
C TYR A 245 6.93 -0.30 19.19
N SER A 246 7.66 -1.05 20.00
CA SER A 246 9.06 -0.77 20.31
C SER A 246 9.93 -1.89 19.75
N TYR A 247 10.68 -1.57 18.70
CA TYR A 247 11.56 -2.53 18.05
C TYR A 247 12.66 -3.01 19.00
N GLU A 248 12.87 -4.33 19.02
CA GLU A 248 13.98 -4.95 19.75
C GLU A 248 15.31 -4.50 19.14
N ASN A 249 15.35 -4.47 17.80
CA ASN A 249 16.51 -4.03 17.04
C ASN A 249 16.73 -2.51 17.17
N ARG A 250 17.91 -2.12 17.68
CA ARG A 250 18.30 -0.72 17.89
C ARG A 250 18.34 0.12 16.60
N TRP A 251 18.75 -0.48 15.49
CA TRP A 251 18.78 0.20 14.19
C TRP A 251 17.37 0.52 13.70
N LYS A 252 16.45 -0.46 13.76
CA LYS A 252 15.04 -0.23 13.41
C LYS A 252 14.42 0.86 14.27
N ARG A 253 14.68 0.84 15.58
CA ARG A 253 14.20 1.86 16.50
C ARG A 253 14.71 3.26 16.17
N LEU A 254 15.97 3.39 15.76
CA LEU A 254 16.51 4.68 15.30
C LEU A 254 15.84 5.14 14.00
N MET A 255 15.73 4.27 13.01
CA MET A 255 15.15 4.61 11.70
C MET A 255 13.67 4.96 11.79
N SER A 256 12.86 4.15 12.48
CA SER A 256 11.43 4.43 12.71
C SER A 256 11.21 5.77 13.44
N LYS A 257 12.11 6.15 14.35
CA LYS A 257 12.08 7.47 14.99
C LYS A 257 12.40 8.61 14.02
N LEU A 258 13.33 8.40 13.08
CA LEU A 258 13.63 9.39 12.04
C LEU A 258 12.44 9.59 11.08
N ASP A 259 11.62 8.56 10.90
CA ASP A 259 10.36 8.61 10.14
C ASP A 259 9.18 9.15 10.96
N GLY A 260 9.43 9.70 12.17
CA GLY A 260 8.41 10.40 12.97
C GLY A 260 7.39 9.48 13.64
N GLN A 261 7.65 8.18 13.78
CA GLN A 261 6.76 7.23 14.45
C GLN A 261 6.83 7.35 15.98
N ASP A 262 6.36 8.47 16.52
CA ASP A 262 6.27 8.66 17.96
C ASP A 262 5.14 7.81 18.56
N PRO A 263 5.32 7.27 19.79
CA PRO A 263 4.27 6.51 20.46
C PRO A 263 2.99 7.34 20.67
N ILE A 264 1.85 6.78 20.29
CA ILE A 264 0.52 7.38 20.50
C ILE A 264 0.09 7.13 21.95
N ASP A 265 -0.57 8.10 22.59
CA ASP A 265 -1.17 7.89 23.91
C ASP A 265 -2.12 6.67 23.89
N PRO A 266 -2.06 5.76 24.88
CA PRO A 266 -2.87 4.54 24.87
C PRO A 266 -4.38 4.76 24.73
N LYS A 267 -4.94 5.84 25.27
CA LYS A 267 -6.37 6.14 25.13
C LYS A 267 -6.69 6.60 23.71
N MET A 268 -5.88 7.51 23.18
CA MET A 268 -6.01 7.97 21.80
C MET A 268 -5.85 6.82 20.81
N LEU A 269 -4.93 5.89 21.08
CA LEU A 269 -4.72 4.71 20.26
C LEU A 269 -6.00 3.87 20.16
N ILE A 270 -6.68 3.59 21.27
CA ILE A 270 -7.94 2.84 21.28
C ILE A 270 -9.01 3.57 20.47
N GLU A 271 -9.18 4.87 20.68
CA GLU A 271 -10.17 5.69 19.94
C GLU A 271 -9.90 5.67 18.43
N TRP A 272 -8.64 5.82 18.02
CA TRP A 272 -8.25 5.80 16.61
C TRP A 272 -8.44 4.40 15.99
N GLN A 273 -8.12 3.33 16.72
CA GLN A 273 -8.41 1.96 16.27
C GLN A 273 -9.90 1.75 16.09
N GLU A 274 -10.76 2.25 16.98
CA GLU A 274 -12.21 2.14 16.81
C GLU A 274 -12.72 2.85 15.56
N GLN A 275 -12.24 4.08 15.30
CA GLN A 275 -12.56 4.82 14.08
C GLN A 275 -12.10 4.07 12.83
N GLN A 276 -10.87 3.54 12.82
CA GLN A 276 -10.35 2.76 11.69
C GLN A 276 -11.13 1.46 11.47
N ASN A 277 -11.58 0.79 12.54
CA ASN A 277 -12.38 -0.42 12.40
C ASN A 277 -13.80 -0.15 11.86
N LEU A 278 -14.41 0.98 12.21
CA LEU A 278 -15.67 1.44 11.61
C LEU A 278 -15.48 1.78 10.12
N PHE A 279 -14.37 2.45 9.78
CA PHE A 279 -14.00 2.72 8.41
C PHE A 279 -13.81 1.43 7.60
N ASN A 280 -13.03 0.48 8.13
CA ASN A 280 -12.78 -0.82 7.52
C ASN A 280 -14.05 -1.62 7.29
N THR A 281 -15.03 -1.54 8.20
CA THR A 281 -16.33 -2.23 8.04
C THR A 281 -17.05 -1.74 6.78
N LYS A 282 -17.04 -0.43 6.52
CA LYS A 282 -17.66 0.17 5.32
C LYS A 282 -16.86 -0.18 4.06
N LEU A 283 -15.54 -0.07 4.13
CA LEU A 283 -14.65 -0.39 3.00
C LEU A 283 -14.73 -1.88 2.62
N LEU A 284 -14.77 -2.77 3.61
CA LEU A 284 -14.91 -4.20 3.40
C LEU A 284 -16.27 -4.55 2.78
N ALA A 285 -17.35 -3.92 3.23
CA ALA A 285 -18.66 -4.12 2.61
C ALA A 285 -18.64 -3.77 1.12
N LEU A 286 -17.99 -2.66 0.75
CA LEU A 286 -17.84 -2.25 -0.64
C LEU A 286 -16.97 -3.23 -1.45
N LEU A 287 -15.81 -3.64 -0.92
CA LEU A 287 -14.89 -4.53 -1.62
C LEU A 287 -15.44 -5.95 -1.79
N ASN A 288 -16.23 -6.46 -0.84
CA ASN A 288 -16.88 -7.78 -0.92
C ASN A 288 -17.88 -7.91 -2.08
N HIS A 289 -18.33 -6.80 -2.67
CA HIS A 289 -19.11 -6.85 -3.90
C HIS A 289 -18.29 -7.27 -5.12
N TYR A 290 -16.95 -7.16 -5.06
CA TYR A 290 -16.05 -7.36 -6.19
C TYR A 290 -14.99 -8.45 -5.97
N LEU A 291 -14.54 -8.65 -4.72
CA LEU A 291 -13.50 -9.62 -4.33
C LEU A 291 -14.09 -10.79 -3.54
#